data_AF-A0A1W9LEM1-F1
#
_entry.id   AF-A0A1W9LEM1-F1
#
_cell.length_a   1.000
_cell.length_b   1.000
_cell.length_c   1.000
_cell.angle_alpha   90.00
_cell.angle_beta   90.00
_cell.angle_gamma   90.00
#
_symmetry.space_group_name_H-M   'P 1'
#
loop_
_entity.id
_entity.type
_entity.pdbx_description
1 polymer ?
#
loop_
_entity_poly.entity_id
_entity_poly.type
_entity_poly.pdbx_seq_one_letter_code
_entity_poly.pdbx_strand_id
1 'polypeptide(L)' 'MWTATVQDLKIEFLNSSLAQVGAVTTRVNDVGEVWTQKVVSGVAPAGTAWARFVVGVSGSGSQGALQFDDAVLCAP' A
#
# COMPACT_ATOMS: atom_id res chain seq x y z
N MET A 1 -18.60 7.02 -7.43
CA MET A 1 -17.82 5.89 -6.88
C MET A 1 -16.41 5.98 -7.45
N TRP A 2 -15.39 5.92 -6.58
CA TRP A 2 -14.00 5.84 -7.03
C TRP A 2 -13.77 4.51 -7.75
N THR A 3 -13.04 4.54 -8.86
CA THR A 3 -12.72 3.34 -9.65
C THR A 3 -11.26 3.42 -10.08
N ALA A 4 -10.57 2.29 -10.08
CA ALA A 4 -9.25 2.16 -10.68
C ALA A 4 -8.97 0.73 -11.14
N THR A 5 -8.12 0.57 -12.15
CA THR A 5 -7.69 -0.75 -12.66
C THR A 5 -6.76 -1.45 -11.68
N VAL A 6 -5.88 -0.69 -11.02
CA VAL A 6 -5.07 -1.16 -9.90
C VAL A 6 -5.47 -0.41 -8.65
N GLN A 7 -5.76 -1.18 -7.60
CA GLN A 7 -6.10 -0.73 -6.26
C GLN A 7 -5.35 -1.64 -5.30
N ASP A 8 -4.19 -1.20 -4.83
CA ASP A 8 -3.40 -1.99 -3.88
C ASP A 8 -2.77 -1.15 -2.76
N LEU A 9 -2.51 -1.85 -1.67
CA LEU A 9 -1.69 -1.38 -0.57
C LEU A 9 -0.40 -2.20 -0.58
N LYS A 10 0.73 -1.52 -0.47
CA LYS A 10 2.05 -2.15 -0.53
C LYS A 10 2.92 -1.76 0.64
N ILE A 11 3.76 -2.70 1.05
CA ILE A 11 4.95 -2.43 1.85
C ILE A 11 6.14 -2.68 0.93
N GLU A 12 6.91 -1.65 0.64
CA GLU A 12 8.14 -1.79 -0.13
C GLU A 12 9.35 -1.69 0.79
N PHE A 13 10.25 -2.66 0.67
CA PHE A 13 11.47 -2.76 1.46
C PHE A 13 12.63 -2.21 0.64
N LEU A 14 13.39 -1.28 1.20
CA LEU A 14 14.50 -0.62 0.54
C LEU A 14 15.81 -0.90 1.28
N ASN A 15 16.92 -0.96 0.55
CA ASN A 15 18.25 -1.01 1.14
C ASN A 15 18.72 0.38 1.63
N SER A 16 19.95 0.45 2.15
CA SER A 16 20.55 1.70 2.67
C SER A 16 20.75 2.79 1.61
N SER A 17 20.77 2.43 0.32
CA SER A 17 20.82 3.36 -0.81
C SER A 17 19.44 3.71 -1.37
N LEU A 18 18.37 3.36 -0.64
CA LEU A 18 16.96 3.54 -1.04
C LEU A 18 16.53 2.77 -2.29
N ALA A 19 17.31 1.79 -2.75
CA ALA A 19 16.89 0.90 -3.83
C ALA A 19 15.96 -0.19 -3.27
N GLN A 20 14.88 -0.48 -3.99
CA GLN A 20 13.92 -1.50 -3.58
C GLN A 20 14.53 -2.90 -3.67
N VAL A 21 14.46 -3.65 -2.57
CA VAL A 21 14.96 -5.03 -2.44
C VAL A 21 13.84 -6.05 -2.25
N GLY A 22 12.61 -5.60 -2.00
CA GLY A 22 11.43 -6.46 -1.94
C GLY A 22 10.15 -5.65 -1.78
N ALA A 23 9.01 -6.33 -1.91
CA ALA A 23 7.71 -5.75 -1.62
C ALA A 23 6.69 -6.82 -1.24
N VAL A 24 5.69 -6.43 -0.46
CA VAL A 24 4.43 -7.14 -0.29
C VAL A 24 3.32 -6.26 -0.83
N THR A 25 2.41 -6.85 -1.61
CA THR A 25 1.30 -6.15 -2.25
C THR A 25 0.00 -6.86 -1.91
N THR A 26 -1.00 -6.10 -1.45
CA THR A 26 -2.35 -6.58 -1.18
C THR A 26 -3.35 -5.77 -1.99
N ARG A 27 -4.13 -6.43 -2.85
CA ARG A 27 -5.22 -5.77 -3.58
C ARG A 27 -6.33 -5.38 -2.63
N VAL A 28 -6.91 -4.19 -2.83
CA VAL A 28 -8.04 -3.65 -2.08
C VAL A 28 -9.20 -3.38 -3.03
N ASN A 29 -9.84 -4.45 -3.51
CA ASN A 29 -10.91 -4.36 -4.52
C ASN A 29 -12.30 -4.08 -3.90
N ASP A 30 -12.39 -3.97 -2.59
CA ASP A 30 -13.61 -3.82 -1.80
C ASP A 30 -13.70 -2.45 -1.11
N VAL A 31 -13.01 -1.45 -1.66
CA VAL A 31 -13.11 -0.06 -1.18
C VAL A 31 -14.46 0.52 -1.58
N GLY A 32 -15.27 0.84 -0.57
CA GLY A 32 -16.56 1.50 -0.70
C GLY A 32 -16.66 2.74 0.19
N GLU A 33 -17.88 3.21 0.42
CA GLU A 33 -18.15 4.40 1.23
C GLU A 33 -18.07 4.14 2.75
N VAL A 34 -18.09 2.86 3.16
CA VAL A 34 -17.94 2.46 4.56
C VAL A 34 -16.47 2.38 4.92
N TRP A 35 -16.05 3.12 5.94
CA TRP A 35 -14.70 3.06 6.49
C TRP A 35 -14.41 1.67 7.03
N THR A 36 -13.35 1.05 6.50
CA THR A 36 -12.90 -0.28 6.91
C THR A 36 -11.40 -0.26 7.13
N GLN A 37 -10.94 -0.87 8.22
CA GLN A 37 -9.51 -1.01 8.46
C GLN A 37 -8.92 -2.05 7.50
N LYS A 38 -7.82 -1.70 6.85
CA LYS A 38 -7.03 -2.61 6.02
C LYS A 38 -5.70 -2.89 6.69
N VAL A 39 -5.25 -4.14 6.66
CA VAL A 39 -3.98 -4.57 7.22
C VAL A 39 -3.18 -5.28 6.15
N VAL A 40 -1.93 -4.87 5.98
CA VAL A 40 -0.93 -5.54 5.13
C VAL A 40 0.24 -5.90 6.02
N SER A 41 0.72 -7.13 5.89
CA SER A 41 1.85 -7.64 6.67
C SER A 41 2.86 -8.32 5.77
N GLY A 42 4.14 -8.16 6.05
CA GLY A 42 5.22 -8.76 5.29
C GLY A 42 6.48 -8.92 6.12
N VAL A 43 7.33 -9.86 5.72
CA VAL A 43 8.66 -10.04 6.30
C VAL A 43 9.68 -9.33 5.42
N ALA A 44 10.48 -8.45 6.02
CA ALA A 44 11.55 -7.77 5.32
C ALA A 44 12.62 -8.77 4.83
N PRO A 45 13.02 -8.75 3.55
CA PRO A 45 14.11 -9.59 3.06
C PRO A 45 15.47 -9.13 3.60
N ALA A 46 16.48 -9.98 3.47
CA ALA A 46 17.86 -9.63 3.82
C ALA A 46 18.34 -8.38 3.09
N GLY A 47 19.06 -7.50 3.78
CA GLY A 47 19.56 -6.24 3.24
C GLY A 47 18.55 -5.08 3.26
N THR A 48 17.37 -5.28 3.85
CA THR A 48 16.43 -4.18 4.11
C THR A 48 16.97 -3.24 5.18
N ALA A 49 16.93 -1.94 4.89
CA ALA A 49 17.22 -0.86 5.84
C ALA A 49 16.01 0.06 6.08
N TRP A 50 15.07 0.12 5.14
CA TRP A 50 13.87 0.94 5.23
C TRP A 50 12.63 0.19 4.77
N ALA A 51 11.48 0.57 5.30
CA ALA A 51 10.17 0.18 4.78
C ALA A 51 9.37 1.43 4.41
N ARG A 52 8.62 1.39 3.32
CA ARG A 52 7.64 2.42 2.97
C ARG A 52 6.28 1.80 2.71
N PHE A 53 5.25 2.45 3.24
CA PHE A 53 3.87 2.18 2.87
C PHE A 53 3.55 2.92 1.57
N VAL A 54 2.94 2.22 0.61
CA VAL A 54 2.57 2.77 -0.70
C VAL A 54 1.12 2.43 -0.99
N VAL A 55 0.36 3.44 -1.41
CA VAL A 55 -0.97 3.27 -2.00
C VAL A 55 -0.80 3.24 -3.51
N GLY A 56 -0.95 2.06 -4.13
CA GLY A 56 -0.81 1.90 -5.57
C GLY A 56 -2.14 2.06 -6.27
N VAL A 57 -2.23 3.10 -7.10
CA VAL A 57 -3.40 3.42 -7.91
C VAL A 57 -2.96 3.60 -9.35
N SER A 58 -3.59 2.89 -10.28
CA SER A 58 -3.39 3.12 -11.71
C SER A 58 -4.68 2.86 -12.50
N GLY A 59 -4.81 3.55 -13.64
CA GLY A 59 -6.03 3.50 -14.44
C GLY A 59 -7.26 3.99 -13.66
N SER A 60 -7.10 5.04 -12.86
CA SER A 60 -8.22 5.65 -12.12
C SER A 60 -9.22 6.29 -13.06
N GLY A 61 -10.51 6.13 -12.78
CA GLY A 61 -11.57 6.83 -13.50
C GLY A 61 -11.52 8.35 -13.28
N SER A 62 -12.34 9.07 -14.04
CA SER A 62 -12.43 10.54 -13.96
C SER A 62 -13.24 11.07 -12.78
N GLN A 63 -13.79 10.19 -11.94
CA GLN A 63 -14.70 10.55 -10.85
C GLN A 63 -14.39 9.77 -9.57
N GLY A 64 -14.72 10.38 -8.43
CA GLY A 64 -14.52 9.83 -7.09
C GLY A 64 -13.13 10.09 -6.52
N ALA A 65 -12.93 9.71 -5.26
CA ALA A 65 -11.66 9.80 -4.55
C ALA A 65 -11.49 8.61 -3.61
N LEU A 66 -10.23 8.21 -3.39
CA LEU A 66 -9.85 7.34 -2.28
C LEU A 66 -9.53 8.22 -1.07
N GLN A 67 -10.10 7.89 0.08
CA GLN A 67 -9.75 8.49 1.37
C GLN A 67 -9.15 7.42 2.26
N PHE A 68 -8.15 7.78 3.06
CA PHE A 68 -7.54 6.94 4.07
C PHE A 68 -7.14 7.82 5.26
N ASP A 69 -7.16 7.24 6.45
CA ASP A 69 -6.78 7.90 7.69
C ASP A 69 -6.18 6.86 8.66
N ASP A 70 -5.58 7.33 9.75
CA ASP A 70 -4.95 6.50 10.79
C ASP A 70 -3.92 5.49 10.23
N ALA A 71 -3.14 5.92 9.23
CA ALA A 71 -2.12 5.07 8.62
C ALA A 71 -0.96 4.85 9.60
N VAL A 72 -0.74 3.59 10.00
CA VAL A 72 0.37 3.16 10.85
C VAL A 72 1.26 2.19 10.09
N LEU A 73 2.56 2.44 10.10
CA LEU A 73 3.59 1.51 9.67
C LEU A 73 4.47 1.17 10.88
N CYS A 74 4.43 -0.08 11.33
CA CYS A 74 5.18 -0.55 12.49
C CYS A 74 5.84 -1.92 12.22
N ALA A 75 6.88 -2.20 13.01
CA ALA A 75 7.36 -3.55 13.23
C ALA A 75 6.66 -4.14 14.46
N PRO A 76 6.45 -5.46 14.53
CA PRO A 76 5.98 -6.13 15.75
C PRO A 76 6.99 -6.02 16.90
#